data_AF-A0A2W2IWS6-F1
#
_entry.id   AF-A0A2W2IWS6-F1
#
_cell.length_a   1.000
_cell.length_b   1.000
_cell.length_c   1.000
_cell.angle_alpha   90.00
_cell.angle_beta   90.00
_cell.angle_gamma   90.00
#
_symmetry.space_group_name_H-M   'P 1'
#
loop_
_entity.id
_entity.type
_entity.pdbx_description
1 polymer ?
#
loop_
_entity_poly.entity_id
_entity_poly.type
_entity_poly.pdbx_seq_one_letter_code
_entity_poly.pdbx_strand_id
1 'polypeptide(L)'
;NEEMHRHKERGFCCGAGGARMWMEERIGKRINDERVDEALALNPDIVSTACPFCLVMLTDSVNGKKNDGKAKETVQVVDVAQLLLDSVKTPLDDEPSAGEADSENAPEPEPVK
;
A
#
# COMPACT_ATOMS: atom_id res chain seq x y z
N ASN A 1 -12.22 -21.22 -3.15
CA ASN A 1 -11.07 -20.31 -3.17
C ASN A 1 -10.99 -19.67 -4.53
N GLU A 2 -11.31 -18.38 -4.60
CA GLU A 2 -11.04 -17.56 -5.78
C GLU A 2 -9.59 -17.09 -5.72
N GLU A 3 -8.92 -17.03 -6.86
CA GLU A 3 -7.49 -16.72 -6.97
C GLU A 3 -7.27 -15.97 -8.30
N MET A 4 -6.20 -15.18 -8.39
CA MET A 4 -5.93 -14.39 -9.61
C MET A 4 -5.76 -15.31 -10.82
N HIS A 5 -6.13 -14.81 -12.01
CA HIS A 5 -6.03 -15.60 -13.24
C HIS A 5 -4.63 -16.20 -13.46
N ARG A 6 -3.57 -15.43 -13.21
CA ARG A 6 -2.17 -15.88 -13.18
C ARG A 6 -1.65 -15.92 -11.74
N HIS A 7 -1.45 -17.12 -11.21
CA HIS A 7 -0.96 -17.35 -9.84
C HIS A 7 0.05 -18.51 -9.81
N LYS A 8 0.72 -18.71 -8.66
CA LYS A 8 1.79 -19.71 -8.47
C LYS A 8 2.87 -19.56 -9.54
N GLU A 9 3.22 -20.64 -10.25
CA GLU A 9 4.22 -20.68 -11.32
C GLU A 9 3.90 -19.77 -12.53
N ARG A 10 2.64 -19.33 -12.67
CA ARG A 10 2.23 -18.40 -13.73
C ARG A 10 2.18 -16.95 -13.28
N GLY A 11 2.48 -16.67 -12.01
CA GLY A 11 2.60 -15.31 -11.49
C GLY A 11 3.74 -14.55 -12.15
N PHE A 12 3.65 -13.21 -12.14
CA PHE A 12 4.67 -12.35 -12.74
C PHE A 12 4.98 -11.13 -11.84
N CYS A 13 6.12 -10.49 -12.13
CA CYS A 13 6.68 -9.37 -11.36
C CYS A 13 5.77 -8.12 -11.40
N CYS A 14 5.92 -7.21 -10.44
CA CYS A 14 5.30 -5.86 -10.49
C CYS A 14 5.94 -4.92 -11.53
N GLY A 15 7.08 -5.29 -12.09
CA GLY A 15 7.81 -4.51 -13.11
C GLY A 15 8.97 -3.65 -12.57
N ALA A 16 9.18 -3.53 -11.26
CA ALA A 16 10.26 -2.69 -10.71
C ALA A 16 11.66 -3.33 -10.71
N GLY A 17 11.76 -4.66 -10.79
CA GLY A 17 13.03 -5.38 -10.66
C GLY A 17 14.07 -4.99 -11.72
N GLY A 18 15.36 -5.11 -11.39
CA GLY A 18 16.45 -4.81 -12.33
C GLY A 18 16.53 -3.34 -12.73
N ALA A 19 16.27 -2.42 -11.78
CA ALA A 19 16.22 -0.97 -11.98
C ALA A 19 15.10 -0.46 -12.93
N ARG A 20 14.19 -1.32 -13.37
CA ARG A 20 13.08 -0.94 -14.25
C ARG A 20 12.08 0.03 -13.62
N MET A 21 12.04 0.14 -12.29
CA MET A 21 11.27 1.21 -11.61
C MET A 21 11.66 2.62 -12.07
N TRP A 22 12.94 2.82 -12.44
CA TRP A 22 13.49 4.11 -12.85
C TRP A 22 13.49 4.31 -14.36
N MET A 23 12.99 3.32 -15.10
CA MET A 23 12.92 3.34 -16.55
C MET A 23 11.47 3.46 -16.98
N GLU A 24 11.22 4.20 -18.05
CA GLU A 24 9.88 4.25 -18.65
C GLU A 24 9.68 3.04 -19.55
N GLU A 25 8.66 2.23 -19.24
CA GLU A 25 8.15 1.24 -20.17
C GLU A 25 7.21 1.93 -21.16
N ARG A 26 7.55 1.88 -22.45
CA ARG A 26 6.79 2.55 -23.52
C ARG A 26 6.00 1.58 -24.38
N ILE A 27 6.18 0.28 -24.13
CA ILE A 27 5.59 -0.77 -24.95
C ILE A 27 4.45 -1.42 -24.18
N GLY A 28 3.27 -1.39 -24.79
CA GLY A 28 2.08 -2.04 -24.24
C GLY A 28 1.60 -1.42 -22.94
N LYS A 29 1.13 -2.28 -22.04
CA LYS A 29 0.55 -1.89 -20.75
C LYS A 29 1.60 -2.02 -19.66
N ARG A 30 1.65 -1.05 -18.73
CA ARG A 30 2.54 -1.15 -17.57
C ARG A 30 2.24 -2.42 -16.78
N ILE A 31 3.31 -3.11 -16.36
CA ILE A 31 3.21 -4.44 -15.76
C ILE A 31 2.46 -4.41 -14.42
N ASN A 32 2.67 -3.37 -13.60
CA ASN A 32 1.92 -3.17 -12.36
C ASN A 32 0.41 -3.00 -12.62
N ASP A 33 0.02 -2.24 -13.65
CA ASP A 33 -1.38 -2.06 -14.05
C ASP A 33 -2.05 -3.36 -14.48
N GLU A 34 -1.32 -4.21 -15.21
CA GLU A 34 -1.80 -5.55 -15.57
C GLU A 34 -1.99 -6.42 -14.33
N ARG A 35 -1.05 -6.37 -13.38
CA ARG A 35 -1.13 -7.17 -12.15
C ARG A 35 -2.26 -6.71 -11.23
N VAL A 36 -2.46 -5.40 -11.09
CA VAL A 36 -3.54 -4.83 -10.28
C VAL A 36 -4.90 -5.14 -10.89
N ASP A 37 -5.05 -5.15 -12.21
CA ASP A 37 -6.32 -5.54 -12.84
C ASP A 37 -6.70 -7.00 -12.53
N GLU A 38 -5.73 -7.92 -12.49
CA GLU A 38 -5.98 -9.30 -12.05
C GLU A 38 -6.41 -9.38 -10.59
N ALA A 39 -5.80 -8.58 -9.72
CA ALA A 39 -6.17 -8.52 -8.31
C ALA A 39 -7.57 -7.94 -8.12
N LEU A 40 -7.88 -6.81 -8.78
CA LEU A 40 -9.17 -6.12 -8.68
C LEU A 40 -10.33 -6.92 -9.26
N ALA A 41 -10.08 -7.84 -10.20
CA ALA A 41 -11.10 -8.76 -10.71
C ALA A 41 -11.71 -9.66 -9.62
N LEU A 42 -11.00 -9.86 -8.50
CA LEU A 42 -11.49 -10.59 -7.32
C LEU A 42 -12.15 -9.69 -6.27
N ASN A 43 -12.30 -8.40 -6.59
CA ASN A 43 -12.94 -7.39 -5.75
C ASN A 43 -12.37 -7.27 -4.31
N PRO A 44 -11.04 -7.26 -4.11
CA PRO A 44 -10.40 -7.33 -2.79
C PRO A 44 -10.57 -6.02 -2.01
N ASP A 45 -10.48 -6.12 -0.69
CA ASP A 45 -10.33 -4.94 0.19
C ASP A 45 -8.86 -4.57 0.40
N ILE A 46 -7.97 -5.57 0.38
CA ILE A 46 -6.53 -5.42 0.62
C ILE A 46 -5.73 -6.17 -0.45
N VAL A 47 -4.72 -5.51 -1.01
CA VAL A 47 -3.66 -6.11 -1.82
C VAL A 47 -2.37 -6.11 -1.01
N SER A 48 -1.88 -7.30 -0.62
CA SER A 48 -0.67 -7.41 0.20
C SER A 48 0.55 -7.87 -0.60
N THR A 49 1.74 -7.41 -0.18
CA THR A 49 3.04 -7.78 -0.76
C THR A 49 4.12 -7.85 0.33
N ALA A 50 5.18 -8.62 0.12
CA ALA A 50 6.34 -8.70 1.02
C ALA A 50 7.60 -8.00 0.47
N CYS A 51 7.44 -7.19 -0.59
CA CYS A 51 8.54 -6.52 -1.27
C CYS A 51 8.27 -5.01 -1.35
N PRO A 52 9.20 -4.15 -0.89
CA PRO A 52 9.01 -2.70 -0.86
C PRO A 52 8.88 -2.08 -2.26
N PHE A 53 9.54 -2.65 -3.27
CA PHE A 53 9.36 -2.19 -4.65
C PHE A 53 7.97 -2.52 -5.20
N CYS A 54 7.47 -3.73 -4.92
CA CYS A 54 6.10 -4.08 -5.25
C CYS A 54 5.11 -3.18 -4.52
N LEU A 55 5.36 -2.83 -3.26
CA LEU A 55 4.49 -1.93 -2.50
C LEU A 55 4.34 -0.60 -3.22
N VAL A 56 5.44 0.06 -3.62
CA VAL A 56 5.37 1.32 -4.36
C VAL A 56 4.66 1.15 -5.71
N MET A 57 5.05 0.16 -6.50
CA MET A 57 4.49 -0.03 -7.86
C MET A 57 3.01 -0.39 -7.85
N LEU A 58 2.56 -1.25 -6.93
CA LEU A 58 1.17 -1.64 -6.83
C LEU A 58 0.34 -0.51 -6.23
N THR A 59 0.89 0.28 -5.30
CA THR A 59 0.23 1.49 -4.76
C THR A 59 0.01 2.53 -5.87
N ASP A 60 1.03 2.82 -6.68
CA ASP A 60 0.92 3.72 -7.83
C ASP A 60 -0.22 3.27 -8.77
N SER A 61 -0.22 1.99 -9.12
CA SER A 61 -1.24 1.43 -10.00
C SER A 61 -2.63 1.48 -9.39
N VAL A 62 -2.81 1.04 -8.13
CA VAL A 62 -4.12 1.11 -7.44
C VAL A 62 -4.62 2.53 -7.35
N ASN A 63 -3.77 3.50 -7.02
CA ASN A 63 -4.15 4.92 -6.99
C ASN A 63 -4.56 5.42 -8.38
N GLY A 64 -3.86 5.02 -9.43
CA GLY A 64 -4.28 5.27 -10.81
C GLY A 64 -5.65 4.67 -11.13
N LYS A 65 -5.93 3.44 -10.69
CA LYS A 65 -7.24 2.79 -10.86
C LYS A 65 -8.34 3.47 -10.07
N LYS A 66 -8.06 3.99 -8.87
CA LYS A 66 -9.00 4.81 -8.08
C LYS A 66 -9.36 6.09 -8.82
N ASN A 67 -8.35 6.82 -9.31
CA ASN A 67 -8.56 8.04 -10.10
C ASN A 67 -9.39 7.80 -11.38
N ASP A 68 -9.24 6.62 -12.00
CA ASP A 68 -10.02 6.19 -13.16
C ASP A 68 -11.45 5.70 -12.81
N GLY A 69 -11.81 5.61 -11.52
CA GLY A 69 -13.08 5.03 -11.05
C GLY A 69 -13.16 3.50 -11.21
N LYS A 70 -12.03 2.81 -11.31
CA LYS A 70 -11.91 1.36 -11.56
C LYS A 70 -11.52 0.55 -10.32
N ALA A 71 -11.25 1.19 -9.20
CA ALA A 71 -11.01 0.55 -7.90
C ALA A 71 -11.85 1.24 -6.83
N LYS A 72 -12.24 0.52 -5.77
CA LYS A 72 -12.89 1.15 -4.60
C LYS A 72 -11.87 2.07 -3.92
N GLU A 73 -12.32 3.22 -3.43
CA GLU A 73 -11.49 4.11 -2.62
C GLU A 73 -10.93 3.44 -1.38
N THR A 74 -11.65 2.44 -0.85
CA THR A 74 -11.28 1.65 0.32
C THR A 74 -10.20 0.61 0.05
N VAL A 75 -9.85 0.29 -1.21
CA VAL A 75 -8.80 -0.71 -1.47
C VAL A 75 -7.46 -0.21 -0.93
N GLN A 76 -6.80 -1.02 -0.12
CA GLN A 76 -5.48 -0.71 0.44
C GLN A 76 -4.39 -1.59 -0.16
N VAL A 77 -3.20 -1.03 -0.31
CA VAL A 77 -1.99 -1.80 -0.63
C VAL A 77 -1.09 -1.76 0.61
N VAL A 78 -0.76 -2.92 1.16
CA VAL A 78 -0.03 -3.01 2.43
C VAL A 78 1.10 -4.03 2.38
N ASP A 79 2.10 -3.85 3.21
CA ASP A 79 3.11 -4.89 3.44
C ASP A 79 2.51 -6.07 4.24
N VAL A 80 3.01 -7.28 4.02
CA VAL A 80 2.59 -8.48 4.77
C VAL A 80 2.78 -8.33 6.28
N ALA A 81 3.79 -7.58 6.73
CA ALA A 81 4.01 -7.30 8.14
C ALA A 81 2.92 -6.39 8.74
N GLN A 82 2.39 -5.43 7.96
CA GLN A 82 1.25 -4.61 8.38
C GLN A 82 -0.02 -5.44 8.47
N LEU A 83 -0.25 -6.31 7.48
CA LEU A 83 -1.39 -7.25 7.50
C LEU A 83 -1.33 -8.18 8.71
N LEU A 84 -0.14 -8.67 9.05
CA LEU A 84 0.09 -9.49 10.25
C LEU A 84 -0.22 -8.68 11.52
N LEU A 85 0.31 -7.45 11.61
CA LEU A 85 0.08 -6.57 12.76
C LEU A 85 -1.42 -6.33 13.00
N ASP A 86 -2.17 -6.02 11.94
CA ASP A 86 -3.62 -5.80 12.04
C ASP A 86 -4.38 -7.08 12.42
N SER A 87 -3.85 -8.25 12.07
CA SER A 87 -4.44 -9.54 12.43
C SER A 87 -4.19 -9.96 13.88
N VAL A 88 -3.13 -9.45 14.53
CA VAL A 88 -2.76 -9.83 15.91
C VAL A 88 -3.09 -8.76 16.95
N LYS A 89 -3.42 -7.53 16.52
CA LYS A 89 -3.95 -6.51 17.44
C LYS A 89 -5.34 -6.92 17.89
N THR A 90 -5.48 -7.30 19.15
CA THR A 90 -6.76 -7.25 19.87
C THR A 90 -7.23 -5.79 19.88
N PRO A 91 -8.55 -5.48 19.80
CA PRO A 91 -9.03 -4.16 20.15
C PRO A 91 -8.42 -3.82 21.52
N LEU A 92 -7.60 -2.78 21.58
CA LEU A 92 -7.20 -2.24 22.87
C LEU A 92 -8.51 -1.82 23.51
N ASP A 93 -8.84 -2.45 24.65
CA ASP A 93 -9.94 -2.00 25.48
C ASP A 93 -9.88 -0.47 25.60
N ASP A 94 -11.04 0.17 25.50
CA ASP A 94 -11.27 1.62 25.62
C ASP A 94 -10.68 2.19 26.92
N GLU A 95 -9.36 2.34 26.99
CA GLU A 95 -8.65 3.03 28.06
C GLU A 95 -8.19 4.39 27.53
N PRO A 96 -8.63 5.50 28.14
CA PRO A 96 -8.11 6.81 27.79
C PRO A 96 -6.61 6.81 28.07
N SER A 97 -5.82 7.08 27.04
CA SER A 97 -4.37 7.26 27.13
C SER A 97 -4.03 8.19 28.29
N ALA A 98 -3.48 7.62 29.37
CA ALA A 98 -2.76 8.35 30.39
C ALA A 98 -1.56 9.04 29.72
N GLY A 99 -1.78 10.27 29.28
CA GLY A 99 -0.84 11.03 28.48
C GLY A 99 -1.32 12.43 28.09
N GLU A 100 -2.29 13.01 28.82
CA GLU A 100 -2.36 14.47 28.94
C GLU A 100 -1.22 14.92 29.87
N ALA A 101 -0.01 14.94 29.33
CA ALA A 101 1.07 15.79 29.84
C ALA A 101 1.14 16.98 28.89
N ASP A 102 0.38 17.99 29.26
CA ASP A 102 0.37 19.36 28.77
C ASP A 102 1.77 19.81 28.29
N SER A 103 1.97 19.91 26.97
CA SER A 103 3.13 20.57 26.36
C SER A 103 2.70 21.80 25.56
N GLU A 104 1.63 22.47 25.96
CA GLU A 104 1.24 23.78 25.43
C GLU A 104 1.57 24.91 26.43
N ASN A 105 2.82 24.99 26.90
CA ASN A 105 3.39 26.28 27.34
C ASN A 105 4.92 26.29 27.51
N ALA A 106 5.67 25.96 26.45
CA ALA A 106 7.09 26.34 26.41
C ALA A 106 7.20 27.76 25.79
N PRO A 107 7.68 28.78 26.53
CA PRO A 107 7.88 30.10 25.93
C PRO A 107 8.96 30.02 24.84
N GLU A 108 8.66 30.64 23.70
CA GLU A 108 9.51 30.72 22.52
C GLU A 108 10.84 31.41 22.87
N PRO A 109 12.01 30.86 22.48
CA PRO A 109 13.29 31.48 22.79
C PRO A 109 13.46 32.77 21.98
N GLU A 110 13.59 33.90 22.67
CA GLU A 110 13.82 35.20 22.04
C GLU A 110 15.15 35.24 21.25
N PRO A 111 15.19 35.95 20.11
CA PRO A 111 16.40 36.06 19.29
C PRO A 111 17.49 36.86 20.02
N VAL A 112 18.67 36.25 20.13
CA VAL A 112 19.88 36.88 20.70
C VAL A 112 20.41 37.94 19.73
N LYS A 113 20.68 39.15 20.22
CA LYS A 113 21.34 40.26 19.50
C LYS A 113 22.82 39.99 19.24
#